data_AF-A0A1F2SI07-F1
#
_entry.id   AF-A0A1F2SI07-F1
#
_cell.length_a   1.000
_cell.length_b   1.000
_cell.length_c   1.000
_cell.angle_alpha   90.00
_cell.angle_beta   90.00
_cell.angle_gamma   90.00
#
_symmetry.space_group_name_H-M   'P 1'
#
loop_
_entity.id
_entity.type
_entity.pdbx_description
1 polymer ?
#
loop_
_entity_poly.entity_id
_entity_poly.type
_entity_poly.pdbx_seq_one_letter_code
_entity_poly.pdbx_strand_id
1 'polypeptide(L)'
;MAHRGRDTLRFGPMKPVGLVDPRTGRTPYAVVQLRQDNLAGDHYSLVGFQTQLKWGEQARVLRMIPGLEQAEFVRFGMVHRNTYINAPRVLRETWQTRVRFDLFFAGQI
;
A
#
# COMPACT_ATOMS: atom_id res chain seq x y z
N MET A 1 4.05 -11.88 -9.00
CA MET A 1 5.28 -11.10 -9.22
C MET A 1 6.53 -11.92 -8.86
N ALA A 2 6.66 -12.40 -7.63
CA ALA A 2 7.83 -13.18 -7.18
C ALA A 2 8.21 -14.39 -8.07
N HIS A 3 7.21 -15.11 -8.63
CA HIS A 3 7.46 -16.25 -9.52
C HIS A 3 8.16 -15.90 -10.84
N ARG A 4 8.20 -14.61 -11.24
CA ARG A 4 8.77 -14.18 -12.52
C ARG A 4 10.31 -14.10 -12.50
N GLY A 5 10.93 -14.30 -11.33
CA GLY A 5 12.39 -14.33 -11.18
C GLY A 5 12.85 -13.72 -9.86
N ARG A 6 14.03 -14.18 -9.37
CA ARG A 6 14.61 -13.82 -8.06
C ARG A 6 14.68 -12.30 -7.83
N ASP A 7 15.06 -11.55 -8.85
CA ASP A 7 15.25 -10.10 -8.74
C ASP A 7 14.00 -9.27 -9.10
N THR A 8 12.90 -9.90 -9.49
CA THR A 8 11.68 -9.18 -9.92
C THR A 8 11.20 -8.20 -8.86
N LEU A 9 11.22 -8.60 -7.58
CA LEU A 9 10.79 -7.74 -6.48
C LEU A 9 11.81 -6.63 -6.19
N ARG A 10 13.11 -6.93 -6.31
CA ARG A 10 14.22 -5.99 -6.08
C ARG A 10 14.26 -4.87 -7.11
N PHE A 11 13.84 -5.12 -8.35
CA PHE A 11 13.69 -4.07 -9.36
C PHE A 11 12.31 -3.40 -9.35
N GLY A 12 11.34 -3.97 -8.63
CA GLY A 12 9.97 -3.45 -8.51
C GLY A 12 9.73 -2.77 -7.16
N PRO A 13 8.81 -3.29 -6.33
CA PRO A 13 8.40 -2.63 -5.08
C PRO A 13 9.50 -2.59 -4.01
N MET A 14 10.56 -3.41 -4.14
CA MET A 14 11.64 -3.47 -3.16
C MET A 14 12.92 -2.77 -3.61
N LYS A 15 12.84 -1.90 -4.62
CA LYS A 15 14.01 -1.20 -5.16
C LYS A 15 14.62 -0.21 -4.16
N PRO A 16 15.94 -0.28 -3.90
CA PRO A 16 16.63 0.60 -2.95
C PRO A 16 17.13 1.91 -3.57
N VAL A 17 16.74 2.22 -4.81
CA VAL A 17 17.28 3.36 -5.57
C VAL A 17 17.06 4.67 -4.84
N GLY A 18 18.13 5.45 -4.66
CA GLY A 18 18.11 6.74 -3.98
C GLY A 18 18.17 6.65 -2.45
N LEU A 19 18.28 5.45 -1.89
CA LEU A 19 18.38 5.23 -0.45
C LEU A 19 19.78 4.80 -0.04
N VAL A 20 20.23 5.33 1.10
CA VAL A 20 21.46 4.93 1.79
C VAL A 20 21.05 4.47 3.19
N ASP A 21 21.43 3.25 3.56
CA ASP A 21 21.17 2.74 4.91
C ASP A 21 22.10 3.47 5.90
N PRO A 22 21.55 4.26 6.86
CA PRO A 22 22.36 5.02 7.79
C PRO A 22 23.22 4.15 8.71
N ARG A 23 22.87 2.86 8.89
CA ARG A 23 23.65 1.93 9.71
C ARG A 23 24.93 1.47 9.03
N THR A 24 24.95 1.43 7.70
CA THR A 24 26.06 0.87 6.92
C THR A 24 26.72 1.89 5.98
N GLY A 25 26.08 3.04 5.74
CA GLY A 25 26.52 4.04 4.77
C GLY A 25 26.46 3.56 3.31
N ARG A 26 25.79 2.44 3.03
CA ARG A 26 25.71 1.81 1.70
C ARG A 26 24.27 1.70 1.23
N THR A 27 24.08 1.57 -0.08
CA THR A 27 22.76 1.24 -0.63
C THR A 27 22.36 -0.16 -0.16
N PRO A 28 21.20 -0.34 0.49
CA PRO A 28 20.75 -1.65 0.94
C PRO A 28 20.44 -2.55 -0.26
N TYR A 29 20.46 -3.87 -0.06
CA TYR A 29 20.15 -4.83 -1.14
C TYR A 29 18.71 -4.67 -1.66
N ALA A 30 17.77 -4.45 -0.75
CA ALA A 30 16.36 -4.24 -1.02
C ALA A 30 15.73 -3.48 0.16
N VAL A 31 14.59 -2.84 -0.07
CA VAL A 31 13.83 -2.12 0.97
C VAL A 31 12.36 -2.47 0.90
N VAL A 32 11.64 -2.25 2.01
CA VAL A 32 10.19 -2.16 2.01
C VAL A 32 9.83 -0.76 2.48
N GLN A 33 9.02 -0.07 1.69
CA GLN A 33 8.64 1.30 2.00
C GLN A 33 7.24 1.33 2.59
N LEU A 34 7.09 2.06 3.69
CA LEU A 34 5.81 2.37 4.31
C LEU A 34 5.42 3.81 3.98
N ARG A 35 4.14 4.03 3.69
CA ARG A 35 3.57 5.37 3.48
C ARG A 35 2.46 5.59 4.48
N GLN A 36 2.47 6.76 5.12
CA GLN A 36 1.39 7.20 6.00
C GLN A 36 0.08 7.27 5.20
N ASP A 37 -0.95 6.56 5.69
CA ASP A 37 -2.26 6.45 5.03
C ASP A 37 -3.29 7.44 5.59
N ASN A 38 -3.12 7.90 6.83
CA ASN A 38 -4.05 8.85 7.46
C ASN A 38 -3.31 9.98 8.19
N LEU A 39 -4.03 11.06 8.51
CA LEU A 39 -3.46 12.23 9.16
C LEU A 39 -2.95 11.95 10.58
N ALA A 40 -3.58 11.03 11.30
CA ALA A 40 -3.18 10.64 12.66
C ALA A 40 -1.81 9.93 12.69
N GLY A 41 -1.38 9.33 11.58
CA GLY A 41 -0.07 8.69 11.48
C GLY A 41 0.02 7.38 12.27
N ASP A 42 -1.11 6.76 12.58
CA ASP A 42 -1.22 5.43 13.21
C ASP A 42 -1.44 4.32 12.17
N HIS A 43 -1.71 4.67 10.91
CA HIS A 43 -1.87 3.72 9.80
C HIS A 43 -0.83 3.96 8.70
N TYR A 44 -0.16 2.88 8.30
CA TYR A 44 0.82 2.88 7.21
C TYR A 44 0.54 1.76 6.21
N SER A 45 0.61 2.07 4.92
CA SER A 45 0.53 1.09 3.84
C SER A 45 1.89 0.68 3.31
N LEU A 46 2.02 -0.59 2.90
CA LEU A 46 3.19 -1.08 2.17
C LEU A 46 3.13 -0.65 0.71
N VAL A 47 4.09 0.16 0.28
CA VAL A 47 4.12 0.73 -1.08
C VAL A 47 4.42 -0.35 -2.12
N GLY A 48 3.48 -0.58 -3.04
CA GLY A 48 3.67 -1.51 -4.17
C GLY A 48 3.47 -2.99 -3.84
N PHE A 49 2.92 -3.32 -2.66
CA PHE A 49 2.67 -4.70 -2.22
C PHE A 49 1.24 -5.18 -2.53
N GLN A 50 0.75 -4.96 -3.76
CA GLN A 50 -0.56 -5.51 -4.16
C GLN A 50 -0.47 -7.05 -4.22
N THR A 51 -1.47 -7.75 -3.69
CA THR A 51 -1.39 -9.21 -3.51
C THR A 51 -2.73 -9.92 -3.64
N GLN A 52 -2.65 -11.20 -4.04
CA GLN A 52 -3.74 -12.17 -4.06
C GLN A 52 -3.54 -13.28 -3.01
N LEU A 53 -2.54 -13.16 -2.14
CA LEU A 53 -2.31 -14.12 -1.06
C LEU A 53 -3.48 -14.15 -0.09
N LYS A 54 -3.77 -15.33 0.46
CA LYS A 54 -4.71 -15.47 1.59
C LYS A 54 -4.19 -14.67 2.80
N TRP A 55 -5.09 -14.14 3.63
CA TRP A 55 -4.73 -13.27 4.74
C TRP A 55 -3.73 -13.89 5.72
N GLY A 56 -3.87 -15.18 6.05
CA GLY A 56 -2.90 -15.89 6.90
C GLY A 56 -1.49 -15.90 6.30
N GLU A 57 -1.38 -16.08 4.98
CA GLU A 57 -0.09 -16.04 4.30
C GLU A 57 0.48 -14.63 4.23
N GLN A 58 -0.37 -13.61 4.05
CA GLN A 58 0.06 -12.21 4.13
C GLN A 58 0.67 -11.92 5.50
N ALA A 59 -0.02 -12.26 6.59
CA ALA A 59 0.50 -12.05 7.94
C ALA A 59 1.84 -12.76 8.15
N ARG A 60 1.94 -14.02 7.69
CA ARG A 60 3.16 -14.83 7.80
C ARG A 60 4.34 -14.20 7.05
N VAL A 61 4.17 -13.85 5.77
CA VAL A 61 5.28 -13.33 4.96
C VAL A 61 5.65 -11.90 5.30
N LEU A 62 4.69 -11.05 5.68
CA LEU A 62 4.97 -9.65 6.02
C LEU A 62 5.73 -9.53 7.34
N ARG A 63 5.50 -10.42 8.31
CA ARG A 63 6.29 -10.48 9.56
C ARG A 63 7.73 -10.95 9.37
N MET A 64 8.10 -11.44 8.18
CA MET A 64 9.49 -11.74 7.85
C MET A 64 10.30 -10.49 7.46
N ILE A 65 9.62 -9.35 7.25
CA ILE A 65 10.27 -8.09 6.88
C ILE A 65 10.87 -7.46 8.16
N PRO A 66 12.16 -7.08 8.15
CA PRO A 66 12.78 -6.42 9.30
C PRO A 66 12.03 -5.16 9.73
N GLY A 67 11.69 -5.07 11.01
CA GLY A 67 10.89 -3.99 11.60
C GLY A 67 9.37 -4.23 11.59
N LEU A 68 8.88 -5.30 10.96
CA LEU A 68 7.45 -5.67 10.95
C LEU A 68 7.16 -6.99 11.68
N GLU A 69 8.12 -7.52 12.44
CA GLU A 69 8.03 -8.82 13.11
C GLU A 69 6.81 -8.91 14.04
N GLN A 70 6.50 -7.79 14.71
CA GLN A 70 5.37 -7.63 15.64
C GLN A 70 4.28 -6.70 15.10
N ALA A 71 4.25 -6.46 13.78
CA ALA A 71 3.27 -5.57 13.19
C ALA A 71 1.83 -6.10 13.38
N GLU A 72 0.91 -5.17 13.67
CA GLU A 72 -0.53 -5.39 13.64
C GLU A 72 -1.08 -5.01 12.27
N PHE A 73 -1.77 -5.95 11.61
CA PHE A 73 -2.35 -5.74 10.29
C PHE A 73 -3.82 -5.34 10.42
N VAL A 74 -4.07 -4.05 10.45
CA VAL A 74 -5.42 -3.46 10.46
C VAL A 74 -6.22 -3.72 9.18
N ARG A 75 -5.52 -3.93 8.04
CA ARG A 75 -6.14 -4.26 6.75
C ARG A 75 -5.22 -5.12 5.89
N PHE A 76 -5.73 -6.22 5.36
CA PHE A 76 -5.02 -7.05 4.39
C PHE A 76 -5.24 -6.60 2.95
N GLY A 77 -4.23 -6.82 2.12
CA GLY A 77 -4.27 -6.52 0.70
C GLY A 77 -5.24 -7.44 -0.05
N MET A 78 -5.88 -6.89 -1.08
CA MET A 78 -6.76 -7.64 -1.96
C MET A 78 -6.67 -7.05 -3.36
N VAL A 79 -6.64 -7.92 -4.37
CA VAL A 79 -6.76 -7.53 -5.77
C VAL A 79 -8.07 -8.08 -6.29
N HIS A 80 -9.01 -7.18 -6.60
CA HIS A 80 -10.29 -7.49 -7.22
C HIS A 80 -10.66 -6.36 -8.18
N ARG A 81 -11.62 -6.62 -9.07
CA ARG A 81 -12.17 -5.58 -9.94
C ARG A 81 -13.09 -4.69 -9.10
N ASN A 82 -12.78 -3.40 -9.02
CA ASN A 82 -13.64 -2.41 -8.39
C ASN A 82 -13.73 -1.16 -9.28
N THR A 83 -14.96 -0.75 -9.61
CA THR A 83 -15.22 0.55 -10.24
C THR A 83 -15.48 1.53 -9.10
N TYR A 84 -14.74 2.63 -9.05
CA TYR A 84 -14.85 3.62 -7.97
C TYR A 84 -14.62 5.03 -8.51
N ILE A 85 -15.10 6.03 -7.76
CA ILE A 85 -14.83 7.44 -7.99
C ILE A 85 -13.68 7.94 -7.10
N ASN A 86 -12.80 8.78 -7.64
CA ASN A 86 -11.83 9.54 -6.85
C ASN A 86 -12.55 10.65 -6.06
N ALA A 87 -13.23 10.27 -4.98
CA ALA A 87 -14.11 11.12 -4.20
C ALA A 87 -13.44 12.43 -3.72
N PRO A 88 -12.20 12.44 -3.17
CA PRO A 88 -11.54 13.69 -2.77
C PRO A 88 -11.44 14.74 -3.89
N ARG A 89 -11.36 14.31 -5.15
CA ARG A 89 -11.24 15.18 -6.31
C ARG A 89 -12.59 15.70 -6.81
N VAL A 90 -13.67 14.91 -6.73
CA VAL A 90 -14.93 15.22 -7.42
C VAL A 90 -16.15 15.37 -6.54
N LEU A 91 -16.10 14.93 -5.28
CA LEU A 91 -17.18 15.05 -4.31
C LEU A 91 -16.87 16.12 -3.26
N ARG A 92 -17.94 16.64 -2.65
CA ARG A 92 -17.92 17.36 -1.37
C ARG A 92 -18.03 16.34 -0.23
N GLU A 93 -17.75 16.77 1.00
CA GLU A 93 -17.92 15.94 2.21
C GLU A 93 -19.37 15.48 2.42
N THR A 94 -20.34 16.20 1.82
CA THR A 94 -21.76 15.85 1.78
C THR A 94 -22.13 14.81 0.73
N TRP A 95 -21.15 14.17 0.06
CA TRP A 95 -21.34 13.18 -1.04
C TRP A 95 -21.90 13.74 -2.35
N GLN A 96 -22.20 15.03 -2.37
CA GLN A 96 -22.65 15.78 -3.53
C GLN A 96 -21.48 15.96 -4.52
N THR A 97 -21.75 15.91 -5.82
CA THR A 97 -20.71 16.23 -6.80
C THR A 97 -20.35 17.71 -6.81
N ARG A 98 -19.11 18.04 -7.16
CA ARG A 98 -18.63 19.41 -7.28
C ARG A 98 -19.14 20.14 -8.53
N VAL A 99 -19.62 19.42 -9.55
CA VAL A 99 -20.06 19.97 -10.84
C VAL A 99 -21.58 20.01 -10.95
N ARG A 100 -22.29 18.97 -10.48
CA ARG A 100 -23.76 18.85 -10.52
C ARG A 100 -24.30 18.78 -9.10
N PHE A 101 -24.82 19.90 -8.60
CA PHE A 101 -25.18 20.05 -7.18
C PHE A 101 -26.40 19.22 -6.75
N ASP A 102 -27.18 18.67 -7.66
CA ASP A 102 -28.29 17.76 -7.36
C ASP A 102 -27.89 16.27 -7.49
N LEU A 103 -26.63 15.97 -7.81
CA LEU A 103 -26.12 14.61 -7.94
C LEU A 103 -25.30 14.19 -6.72
N PHE A 104 -25.54 12.97 -6.26
CA PHE A 104 -24.84 12.35 -5.12
C PHE A 104 -24.34 10.96 -5.52
N PHE A 105 -23.19 10.57 -4.98
CA PHE A 105 -22.66 9.21 -5.09
C PHE A 105 -22.46 8.63 -3.70
N ALA A 106 -22.83 7.36 -3.52
CA ALA A 106 -22.71 6.65 -2.25
C ALA A 106 -22.43 5.16 -2.50
N GLY A 107 -21.86 4.49 -1.50
CA GLY A 107 -21.47 3.08 -1.62
C GLY A 107 -20.13 2.90 -2.33
N GLN A 108 -19.98 1.82 -3.09
CA GLN A 108 -18.70 1.43 -3.70
C GLN A 108 -18.36 2.16 -5.03
N ILE A 109 -19.22 3.08 -5.49
CA ILE A 109 -19.26 3.58 -6.88
C ILE A 109 -18.33 4.75 -7.19
#